data_AF-A0A3M7EET1-F1
#
_entry.id   AF-A0A3M7EET1-F1
#
_cell.length_a   1.000
_cell.length_b   1.000
_cell.length_c   1.000
_cell.angle_alpha   90.00
_cell.angle_beta   90.00
_cell.angle_gamma   90.00
#
_symmetry.space_group_name_H-M   'P 1'
#
loop_
_entity.id
_entity.type
_entity.pdbx_description
1 polymer ?
#
loop_
_entity_poly.entity_id
_entity_poly.type
_entity_poly.pdbx_seq_one_letter_code
_entity_poly.pdbx_strand_id
1 'polypeptide(L)'
;MVSTPTGFPCSTWLCKVSPRRNLPLQSIFISATITSLLSLINLGSYTAFNAFNSLGTVSILSSYTITVGCLIWRRLFGKPLPPRRWSLGRWGLAVNMFSLCLTTPMLFFYVWPLYYPVTAYNM
;
A
#
# COMPACT_ATOMS: atom_id res chain seq x y z
N MET A 1 26.94 -1.71 3.80
CA MET A 1 26.27 -2.26 4.99
C MET A 1 24.81 -1.87 4.92
N VAL A 2 23.96 -2.75 4.40
CA VAL A 2 22.50 -2.57 4.39
C VAL A 2 21.99 -3.12 5.72
N SER A 3 21.51 -2.24 6.58
CA SER A 3 20.82 -2.58 7.82
C SER A 3 19.52 -3.29 7.46
N THR A 4 19.48 -4.62 7.52
CA THR A 4 18.24 -5.40 7.45
C THR A 4 17.41 -5.07 8.68
N PRO A 5 16.20 -4.49 8.55
CA PRO A 5 15.34 -4.24 9.70
C PRO A 5 14.94 -5.59 10.31
N THR A 6 15.49 -5.90 11.49
CA THR A 6 15.22 -7.11 12.28
C THR A 6 13.86 -7.02 12.98
N GLY A 7 12.80 -6.70 12.24
CA GLY A 7 11.45 -6.48 12.76
C GLY A 7 10.40 -7.50 12.33
N PHE A 8 10.71 -8.39 11.37
CA PHE A 8 9.76 -9.39 10.87
C PHE A 8 10.18 -10.81 11.31
N PRO A 9 9.35 -11.56 12.05
CA PRO A 9 9.66 -12.90 12.57
C PRO A 9 9.81 -14.01 11.50
N CYS A 10 9.88 -13.64 10.21
CA CYS A 10 10.19 -14.53 9.08
C CYS A 10 11.14 -13.89 8.04
N SER A 11 11.87 -12.83 8.41
CA SER A 11 12.83 -12.18 7.49
C SER A 11 14.00 -13.10 7.11
N THR A 12 14.42 -14.00 7.99
CA THR A 12 15.60 -14.87 7.76
C THR A 12 15.38 -15.92 6.67
N TRP A 13 14.12 -16.33 6.42
CA TRP A 13 13.79 -17.32 5.39
C TRP A 13 13.58 -16.69 4.01
N LEU A 14 13.08 -15.45 3.95
CA LEU A 14 12.90 -14.67 2.72
C LEU A 14 14.18 -13.90 2.31
N CYS A 15 15.04 -13.53 3.26
CA CYS A 15 16.31 -12.81 3.03
C CYS A 15 17.53 -13.74 2.97
N LYS A 16 17.38 -14.99 2.50
CA LYS A 16 18.55 -15.83 2.19
C LYS A 16 19.17 -15.36 0.86
N VAL A 17 19.82 -14.19 0.90
CA VAL A 17 20.52 -13.59 -0.23
C VAL A 17 21.79 -14.40 -0.47
N SER A 18 21.85 -15.12 -1.59
CA SER A 18 23.08 -15.80 -2.00
C SER A 18 24.17 -14.75 -2.32
N PRO A 19 25.39 -14.86 -1.78
CA PRO A 19 26.42 -13.80 -1.84
C PRO A 19 26.92 -13.41 -3.25
N ARG A 20 26.54 -14.14 -4.30
CA ARG A 20 27.06 -13.94 -5.66
C ARG A 20 26.09 -13.27 -6.63
N ARG A 21 24.79 -13.23 -6.31
CA ARG A 21 23.76 -12.53 -7.11
C ARG A 21 22.83 -11.85 -6.11
N ASN A 22 22.88 -10.52 -6.07
CA ASN A 22 22.11 -9.63 -5.19
C ASN A 22 20.59 -9.68 -5.46
N LEU A 23 20.01 -10.85 -5.73
CA LEU A 23 18.62 -11.04 -6.09
C LEU A 23 18.02 -12.12 -5.19
N PRO A 24 17.01 -11.81 -4.37
CA PRO A 24 16.31 -12.80 -3.55
C PRO A 24 15.42 -13.67 -4.46
N LEU A 25 16.00 -14.75 -4.98
CA LEU A 25 15.34 -15.66 -5.93
C LEU A 25 14.03 -16.27 -5.37
N GLN A 26 13.98 -16.57 -4.08
CA GLN A 26 12.79 -17.09 -3.43
C GLN A 26 11.63 -16.08 -3.43
N SER A 27 11.91 -14.78 -3.24
CA SER A 27 10.91 -13.72 -3.32
C SER A 27 10.37 -13.53 -4.73
N ILE A 28 11.22 -13.70 -5.75
CA ILE A 28 10.81 -13.66 -7.15
C ILE A 28 9.87 -14.82 -7.46
N PHE A 29 10.21 -16.04 -7.02
CA PHE A 29 9.37 -17.22 -7.24
C PHE A 29 8.00 -17.07 -6.58
N ILE A 30 7.95 -16.60 -5.32
CA ILE A 30 6.70 -16.33 -4.62
C ILE A 30 5.86 -15.27 -5.34
N SER A 31 6.48 -14.17 -5.77
CA SER A 31 5.78 -13.10 -6.50
C SER A 31 5.24 -13.58 -7.86
N ALA A 32 6.00 -14.41 -8.57
CA ALA A 32 5.59 -15.02 -9.83
C ALA A 32 4.42 -15.99 -9.64
N THR A 33 4.47 -16.84 -8.61
CA THR A 33 3.38 -17.78 -8.27
C THR A 33 2.09 -17.03 -7.93
N ILE A 34 2.17 -15.99 -7.09
CA ILE A 34 1.00 -15.16 -6.73
C ILE A 34 0.42 -14.49 -7.98
N THR A 35 1.27 -13.93 -8.85
CA THR A 35 0.82 -13.27 -10.09
C THR A 35 0.17 -14.27 -11.05
N SER A 36 0.71 -15.49 -11.16
CA SER A 36 0.15 -16.56 -11.98
C SER A 36 -1.23 -16.99 -11.47
N LEU A 37 -1.39 -17.23 -10.16
CA LEU A 37 -2.69 -17.51 -9.55
C LEU A 37 -3.69 -16.38 -9.79
N LEU A 38 -3.25 -15.13 -9.66
CA LEU A 38 -4.10 -13.97 -9.90
C LEU A 38 -4.55 -13.87 -11.36
N SER A 39 -3.68 -14.23 -12.32
CA SER A 39 -4.04 -14.29 -13.74
C SER A 39 -5.07 -15.39 -14.05
N LEU A 40 -5.08 -16.49 -13.30
CA LEU A 40 -6.11 -17.53 -13.43
C LEU A 40 -7.49 -17.01 -12.99
N ILE A 41 -7.56 -16.20 -11.94
CA ILE A 41 -8.81 -15.56 -11.47
C ILE A 41 -9.34 -14.58 -12.53
N ASN A 42 -8.46 -13.88 -13.26
CA ASN A 42 -8.85 -12.96 -14.34
C ASN A 42 -9.65 -13.64 -15.47
N LEU A 43 -9.45 -14.94 -15.70
CA LEU A 43 -10.13 -15.68 -16.78
C LEU A 43 -11.52 -16.22 -16.38
N GLY A 44 -11.78 -16.38 -15.08
CA GLY A 44 -12.93 -17.15 -14.59
C GLY A 44 -14.16 -16.32 -14.22
N SER A 45 -14.01 -15.07 -13.77
CA SER A 45 -15.15 -14.24 -13.36
C SER A 45 -14.83 -12.75 -13.28
N TYR A 46 -15.63 -11.93 -13.97
CA TYR A 46 -15.56 -10.47 -13.90
C TYR A 46 -15.82 -9.93 -12.48
N THR A 47 -16.66 -10.61 -11.70
CA THR A 47 -16.98 -10.22 -10.31
C THR A 47 -15.77 -10.38 -9.40
N ALA A 48 -15.03 -11.49 -9.51
CA ALA A 48 -13.85 -11.75 -8.70
C ALA A 48 -12.71 -10.77 -9.02
N PHE A 49 -12.51 -10.45 -10.30
CA PHE A 49 -11.52 -9.45 -10.72
C PHE A 49 -11.85 -8.05 -10.19
N ASN A 50 -13.12 -7.62 -10.29
CA ASN A 50 -13.54 -6.30 -9.80
C ASN A 50 -13.38 -6.17 -8.27
N ALA A 51 -13.65 -7.25 -7.52
CA ALA A 51 -13.42 -7.30 -6.08
C ALA A 51 -11.92 -7.15 -5.73
N PHE A 52 -11.03 -7.87 -6.44
CA PHE A 52 -9.58 -7.74 -6.26
C PHE A 52 -9.07 -6.33 -6.59
N ASN A 53 -9.50 -5.77 -7.73
CA ASN A 53 -9.09 -4.43 -8.14
C ASN A 53 -9.52 -3.38 -7.09
N SER A 54 -10.71 -3.55 -6.54
CA SER A 54 -11.23 -2.70 -5.47
C SER A 54 -10.38 -2.79 -4.20
N LEU A 55 -10.05 -4.01 -3.75
CA LEU A 55 -9.17 -4.24 -2.60
C LEU A 55 -7.77 -3.63 -2.80
N GLY A 56 -7.21 -3.77 -4.01
CA GLY A 56 -5.93 -3.16 -4.37
C GLY A 56 -5.96 -1.64 -4.27
N THR A 57 -7.03 -1.03 -4.79
CA THR A 57 -7.24 0.43 -4.73
C THR A 57 -7.34 0.92 -3.28
N VAL A 58 -8.12 0.24 -2.42
CA VAL A 58 -8.19 0.56 -0.97
C VAL A 58 -6.84 0.45 -0.29
N SER A 59 -6.10 -0.60 -0.60
CA SER A 59 -4.80 -0.86 0.03
C SER A 59 -3.79 0.24 -0.27
N ILE A 60 -3.76 0.72 -1.52
CA ILE A 60 -2.89 1.83 -1.92
C ILE A 60 -3.38 3.14 -1.29
N LEU A 61 -4.68 3.40 -1.35
CA LEU A 61 -5.26 4.64 -0.84
C LEU A 61 -5.08 4.78 0.69
N SER A 62 -5.22 3.68 1.44
CA SER A 62 -5.03 3.63 2.89
C SER A 62 -3.57 3.86 3.26
N SER A 63 -2.65 3.15 2.60
CA SER A 63 -1.21 3.36 2.77
C SER A 63 -0.79 4.80 2.47
N TYR A 64 -1.33 5.39 1.41
CA TYR A 64 -1.07 6.79 1.05
C TYR A 64 -1.58 7.75 2.12
N THR A 65 -2.82 7.57 2.59
CA THR A 65 -3.44 8.44 3.60
C THR A 65 -2.68 8.38 4.93
N ILE A 66 -2.28 7.18 5.37
CA ILE A 66 -1.46 7.00 6.57
C ILE A 66 -0.11 7.71 6.42
N THR A 67 0.54 7.56 5.26
CA THR A 67 1.85 8.18 4.99
C THR A 67 1.76 9.70 5.01
N VAL A 68 0.77 10.28 4.33
CA VAL A 68 0.54 11.73 4.31
C VAL A 68 0.16 12.25 5.70
N GLY A 69 -0.66 11.51 6.45
CA GLY A 69 -1.00 11.83 7.84
C GLY A 69 0.20 11.84 8.77
N CYS A 70 1.04 10.81 8.71
CA CYS A 70 2.29 10.77 9.46
C CYS A 70 3.23 11.92 9.08
N LEU A 71 3.29 12.27 7.78
CA LEU A 71 4.09 13.39 7.29
C LEU A 71 3.60 14.73 7.85
N ILE A 72 2.29 14.99 7.84
CA ILE A 72 1.71 16.22 8.41
C ILE A 72 1.91 16.26 9.91
N TRP A 73 1.63 15.16 10.62
CA TRP A 73 1.81 15.05 12.07
C TRP A 73 3.27 15.36 12.46
N ARG A 74 4.23 14.75 11.76
CA ARG A 74 5.66 15.00 11.99
C ARG A 74 6.07 16.44 11.68
N ARG A 75 5.38 17.12 10.77
CA ARG A 75 5.65 18.52 10.41
C ARG A 75 5.05 19.52 11.41
N LEU A 76 3.92 19.17 12.04
CA LEU A 76 3.23 20.00 13.04
C LEU A 76 3.78 19.80 14.46
N PHE A 77 4.07 18.56 14.85
CA PHE A 77 4.45 18.19 16.22
C PHE A 77 5.89 17.68 16.37
N GLY A 78 6.62 17.47 15.26
CA GLY A 78 7.90 16.76 15.26
C GLY A 78 9.13 17.58 14.91
N LYS A 79 10.30 16.91 15.01
CA LYS A 79 11.61 17.44 14.61
C LYS A 79 11.63 17.79 13.10
N PRO A 80 12.37 18.84 12.69
CA PRO A 80 12.47 19.25 11.30
C PRO A 80 12.91 18.07 10.42
N LEU A 81 12.25 17.93 9.27
CA LEU A 81 12.57 16.86 8.33
C LEU A 81 14.04 16.96 7.89
N PRO A 82 14.74 15.83 7.71
CA PRO A 82 16.11 15.82 7.21
C PRO A 82 16.21 16.55 5.86
N PRO A 83 17.39 17.14 5.55
CA PRO A 83 17.57 17.99 4.37
C PRO A 83 17.22 17.22 3.09
N ARG A 84 16.23 17.73 2.35
CA ARG A 84 15.77 17.17 1.07
C ARG A 84 16.30 18.04 -0.06
N ARG A 85 16.79 17.41 -1.14
CA ARG A 85 17.30 18.10 -2.35
C ARG A 85 16.27 19.05 -2.99
N TRP A 86 14.98 18.79 -2.79
CA TRP A 86 13.89 19.63 -3.27
C TRP A 86 12.80 19.76 -2.21
N SER A 87 12.61 20.97 -1.69
CA SER A 87 11.60 21.33 -0.70
C SER A 87 10.65 22.32 -1.33
N LEU A 88 9.36 21.98 -1.45
CA LEU A 88 8.29 22.94 -1.81
C LEU A 88 8.00 23.95 -0.68
N GLY A 89 8.85 24.01 0.36
CA GLY A 89 8.69 24.92 1.50
C GLY A 89 7.31 24.77 2.16
N ARG A 90 6.64 25.90 2.35
CA ARG A 90 5.31 26.02 2.97
C ARG A 90 4.18 25.47 2.10
N TRP A 91 4.30 25.56 0.77
CA TRP A 91 3.31 25.01 -0.18
C TRP A 91 3.20 23.49 -0.10
N GLY A 92 4.30 22.82 0.25
CA GLY A 92 4.26 21.39 0.49
C GLY A 92 3.31 20.99 1.62
N LEU A 93 3.07 21.85 2.62
CA LEU A 93 2.14 21.53 3.72
C LEU A 93 0.68 21.68 3.27
N ALA A 94 0.37 22.76 2.55
CA ALA A 94 -0.96 22.98 1.99
C ALA A 94 -1.38 21.86 1.03
N VAL A 95 -0.47 21.43 0.15
CA VAL A 95 -0.74 20.31 -0.78
C VAL A 95 -0.98 19.01 -0.02
N ASN A 96 -0.15 18.67 0.98
CA ASN A 96 -0.38 17.46 1.79
C ASN A 96 -1.71 17.53 2.55
N MET A 97 -2.08 18.68 3.10
CA MET A 97 -3.34 18.87 3.81
C MET A 97 -4.55 18.73 2.87
N PHE A 98 -4.45 19.29 1.66
CA PHE A 98 -5.46 19.12 0.62
C PHE A 98 -5.58 17.66 0.18
N SER A 99 -4.45 16.97 -0.04
CA SER A 99 -4.43 15.53 -0.33
C SER A 99 -5.12 14.73 0.76
N LEU A 100 -4.84 15.02 2.04
CA LEU A 100 -5.46 14.31 3.18
C LEU A 100 -6.96 14.60 3.30
N CYS A 101 -7.36 15.85 3.10
CA CYS A 101 -8.76 16.28 3.15
C CYS A 101 -9.60 15.63 2.04
N LEU A 102 -9.03 15.41 0.85
CA LEU A 102 -9.70 14.69 -0.24
C LEU A 102 -9.68 13.17 -0.07
N THR A 103 -8.56 12.58 0.37
CA THR A 103 -8.39 11.12 0.44
C THR A 103 -9.09 10.47 1.64
N THR A 104 -9.26 11.20 2.74
CA THR A 104 -9.94 10.72 3.95
C THR A 104 -11.42 10.36 3.70
N PRO A 105 -12.26 11.24 3.13
CA PRO A 105 -13.64 10.88 2.80
C PRO A 105 -13.69 9.79 1.73
N MET A 106 -12.78 9.78 0.75
CA MET A 106 -12.71 8.72 -0.25
C MET A 106 -12.47 7.34 0.38
N LEU A 107 -11.54 7.23 1.33
CA LEU A 107 -11.32 5.98 2.08
C LEU A 107 -12.55 5.55 2.87
N PHE A 108 -13.17 6.52 3.54
CA PHE A 108 -14.36 6.26 4.32
C PHE A 108 -15.49 5.71 3.46
N PHE A 109 -15.76 6.33 2.31
CA PHE A 109 -16.75 5.84 1.35
C PHE A 109 -16.37 4.49 0.73
N TYR A 110 -15.08 4.16 0.63
CA TYR A 110 -14.64 2.87 0.09
C TYR A 110 -14.87 1.71 1.07
N VAL A 111 -14.72 1.95 2.37
CA VAL A 111 -15.04 0.97 3.42
C VAL A 111 -16.54 0.95 3.71
N TRP A 112 -17.26 2.02 3.35
CA TRP A 112 -18.70 2.10 3.51
C TRP A 112 -19.40 1.14 2.53
N PRO A 113 -20.29 0.24 2.99
CA PRO A 113 -21.00 -0.70 2.14
C PRO A 113 -21.94 0.03 1.16
N LEU A 114 -21.74 -0.18 -0.15
CA LEU A 114 -22.51 0.47 -1.22
C LEU A 114 -23.96 -0.07 -1.38
N TYR A 115 -24.35 -1.13 -0.66
CA TYR A 115 -25.65 -1.78 -0.86
C TYR A 115 -26.31 -2.26 0.44
N TYR A 116 -27.58 -1.88 0.62
CA TYR A 116 -28.58 -2.54 1.47
C TYR A 116 -29.81 -2.82 0.58
N PRO A 117 -30.41 -4.04 0.55
CA PRO A 117 -30.11 -5.24 1.32
C PRO A 117 -29.19 -6.23 0.57
N VAL A 118 -28.39 -6.99 1.31
CA VAL A 118 -27.61 -8.13 0.80
C VAL A 118 -28.53 -9.34 0.59
N THR A 119 -29.13 -9.45 -0.60
CA THR A 119 -29.90 -10.65 -0.99
C THR A 119 -28.97 -11.77 -1.47
N ALA A 120 -29.32 -13.00 -1.09
CA ALA A 120 -28.65 -14.28 -1.37
C ALA A 120 -28.37 -14.60 -2.87
N TYR A 121 -28.75 -13.71 -3.79
CA TYR A 121 -28.46 -13.83 -5.22
C TYR A 121 -27.14 -13.13 -5.60
N ASN A 122 -26.62 -12.25 -4.74
CA ASN A 122 -25.35 -11.54 -4.93
C ASN A 122 -24.22 -12.11 -4.07
N MET A 123 -24.33 -13.39 -3.68
CA MET A 123 -23.18 -14.16 -3.22
C MET A 123 -22.48 -14.80 -4.41
#